data_AF-A0A550GU05-F1
#
_entry.id   AF-A0A550GU05-F1
#
_cell.length_a   1.000
_cell.length_b   1.000
_cell.length_c   1.000
_cell.angle_alpha   90.00
_cell.angle_beta   90.00
_cell.angle_gamma   90.00
#
_symmetry.space_group_name_H-M   'P 1'
#
loop_
_entity.id
_entity.type
_entity.pdbx_description
1 polymer ?
#
loop_
_entity_poly.entity_id
_entity_poly.type
_entity_poly.pdbx_seq_one_letter_code
_entity_poly.pdbx_strand_id
1 'polypeptide(L)'
;YCEMACPWGIPQFDEELHSIRKCTMCFDRIDQGLEPACVATCPTDTLQFMTREEAERKAQEAEAEGLYTYGYSEIGGTSWIYISDVSFSEFGLPELSSVTHKDFQSNLLTRFAAVGLLGGAALVVLKTYADRRETLSREGGGE
;
A
#
# COMPACT_ATOMS: atom_id res chain seq x y z
N TYR A 1 -15.99 -10.61 2.35
CA TYR A 1 -15.23 -9.53 1.66
C TYR A 1 -13.79 -9.46 2.16
N CYS A 2 -13.52 -9.43 3.47
CA CYS A 2 -12.15 -9.30 3.99
C CYS A 2 -11.20 -10.48 3.69
N GLU A 3 -11.72 -11.71 3.56
CA GLU A 3 -10.93 -12.87 3.13
C GLU A 3 -10.34 -12.67 1.73
N MET A 4 -11.18 -12.37 0.73
CA MET A 4 -10.74 -12.11 -0.65
C MET A 4 -9.88 -10.86 -0.80
N ALA A 5 -10.04 -9.87 0.09
CA ALA A 5 -9.30 -8.62 0.03
C ALA A 5 -7.88 -8.73 0.61
N CYS A 6 -7.62 -9.73 1.46
CA CYS A 6 -6.33 -9.89 2.10
C CYS A 6 -5.34 -10.57 1.12
N PRO A 7 -4.25 -9.90 0.73
CA PRO A 7 -3.29 -10.47 -0.22
C PRO A 7 -2.52 -11.66 0.37
N TRP A 8 -2.45 -11.74 1.70
CA TRP A 8 -1.83 -12.85 2.42
C TRP A 8 -2.80 -14.01 2.73
N GLY A 9 -4.09 -13.89 2.42
CA GLY A 9 -5.08 -14.94 2.70
C GLY A 9 -5.28 -15.28 4.18
N ILE A 10 -4.97 -14.36 5.10
CA ILE A 10 -4.95 -14.62 6.54
C ILE A 10 -6.34 -14.80 7.17
N PRO A 11 -7.38 -13.98 6.86
CA PRO A 11 -8.70 -14.15 7.45
C PRO A 11 -9.35 -15.44 6.95
N GLN A 12 -9.74 -16.32 7.86
CA GLN A 12 -10.36 -17.61 7.56
C GLN A 12 -11.78 -17.65 8.14
N PHE A 13 -12.72 -18.26 7.42
CA PHE A 13 -14.10 -18.43 7.90
C PHE A 13 -14.21 -19.65 8.81
N ASP A 14 -14.78 -19.44 9.99
CA ASP A 14 -15.11 -20.49 10.96
C ASP A 14 -16.58 -20.88 10.77
N GLU A 15 -16.80 -22.13 10.33
CA GLU A 15 -18.14 -22.65 10.03
C GLU A 15 -19.00 -22.83 11.30
N GLU A 16 -18.41 -23.16 12.44
CA GLU A 16 -19.15 -23.41 13.68
C GLU A 16 -19.65 -22.10 14.29
N LEU A 17 -18.77 -21.09 14.31
CA LEU A 17 -19.07 -19.77 14.88
C LEU A 17 -19.71 -18.81 13.86
N HIS A 18 -19.85 -19.23 12.60
CA HIS A 18 -20.28 -18.40 11.47
C HIS A 18 -19.58 -17.03 11.42
N SER A 19 -18.27 -17.00 11.67
CA SER A 19 -17.52 -15.76 11.81
C SER A 19 -16.11 -15.87 11.23
N ILE A 20 -15.49 -14.75 10.86
CA ILE A 20 -14.13 -14.73 10.35
C ILE A 20 -13.15 -14.60 11.51
N ARG A 21 -12.12 -15.45 11.52
CA ARG A 21 -11.08 -15.50 12.54
C ARG A 21 -9.72 -15.19 11.92
N LYS A 22 -8.87 -14.55 12.70
CA LYS A 22 -7.47 -14.24 12.39
C LYS A 22 -6.71 -13.91 13.67
N CYS A 23 -5.39 -13.79 13.58
CA CYS A 23 -4.59 -13.23 14.66
C CYS A 23 -5.12 -11.84 15.07
N THR A 24 -5.33 -11.68 16.38
CA THR A 24 -5.77 -10.43 17.03
C THR A 24 -4.61 -9.70 17.69
N MET A 25 -3.38 -10.18 17.49
CA MET A 25 -2.17 -9.70 18.16
C MET A 25 -2.29 -9.72 19.70
N CYS A 26 -3.10 -10.63 20.26
CA CYS A 26 -3.37 -10.70 21.70
C CYS A 26 -3.78 -9.35 22.31
N PHE A 27 -4.66 -8.61 21.62
CA PHE A 27 -5.17 -7.31 22.08
C PHE A 27 -5.56 -7.28 23.57
N ASP A 28 -6.21 -8.34 24.05
CA ASP A 28 -6.64 -8.53 25.44
C ASP A 28 -5.47 -8.57 26.44
N ARG A 29 -4.31 -9.11 26.03
CA ARG A 29 -3.09 -9.16 26.83
C ARG A 29 -2.33 -7.84 26.77
N ILE A 30 -2.23 -7.26 25.58
CA ILE A 30 -1.55 -5.97 25.37
C ILE A 30 -2.23 -4.88 26.18
N ASP A 31 -3.57 -4.87 26.25
CA ASP A 31 -4.34 -3.91 27.05
C ASP A 31 -4.03 -4.01 28.56
N GLN A 32 -3.58 -5.18 29.03
CA GLN A 32 -3.13 -5.42 30.40
C GLN A 32 -1.62 -5.19 30.60
N GLY A 33 -0.92 -4.69 29.58
CA GLY A 33 0.54 -4.50 29.61
C GLY A 33 1.35 -5.78 29.50
N LEU A 34 0.74 -6.88 29.05
CA LEU A 34 1.41 -8.16 28.81
C LEU A 34 1.76 -8.31 27.33
N GLU A 35 2.87 -8.98 27.04
CA GLU A 35 3.24 -9.30 25.67
C GLU A 35 2.34 -10.41 25.08
N PRO A 36 2.28 -10.54 23.73
CA PRO A 36 1.52 -11.60 23.07
C PRO A 36 1.94 -13.00 23.53
N ALA A 37 0.98 -13.92 23.59
CA ALA A 37 1.23 -15.26 24.13
C ALA A 37 2.28 -16.05 23.33
N CYS A 38 2.30 -15.89 22.00
CA CYS A 38 3.30 -16.53 21.14
C CYS A 38 4.73 -15.98 21.34
N VAL A 39 4.84 -14.70 21.72
CA VAL A 39 6.12 -14.05 22.03
C VAL A 39 6.62 -14.57 23.37
N ALA A 40 5.77 -14.53 24.41
CA ALA A 40 6.12 -14.97 25.76
C ALA A 40 6.58 -16.44 25.86
N THR A 41 6.07 -17.29 24.97
CA THR A 41 6.42 -18.72 24.98
C THR A 41 7.60 -19.08 24.08
N CYS A 42 8.14 -18.13 23.32
CA CYS A 42 9.20 -18.40 22.35
C CYS A 42 10.50 -18.78 23.10
N PRO A 43 11.03 -20.01 22.97
CA PRO A 43 12.18 -20.44 23.74
C PRO A 43 13.51 -19.85 23.25
N THR A 44 13.54 -19.33 22.01
CA THR A 44 14.73 -18.84 21.31
C THR A 44 14.71 -17.32 21.11
N ASP A 45 13.70 -16.62 21.65
CA ASP A 45 13.49 -15.18 21.45
C ASP A 45 13.45 -14.76 19.96
N THR A 46 13.01 -15.68 19.09
CA THR A 46 12.82 -15.42 17.66
C THR A 46 11.65 -14.48 17.43
N LEU A 47 10.57 -14.66 18.18
CA LEU A 47 9.44 -13.74 18.20
C LEU A 47 9.72 -12.66 19.24
N GLN A 48 9.67 -11.40 18.82
CA GLN A 48 9.91 -10.26 19.69
C GLN A 48 8.79 -9.24 19.52
N PHE A 49 8.34 -8.66 20.63
CA PHE A 49 7.32 -7.61 20.63
C PHE A 49 7.94 -6.28 21.02
N MET A 50 7.84 -5.29 20.14
CA MET A 50 8.44 -3.97 20.32
C MET A 50 7.64 -2.93 19.53
N THR A 51 8.05 -1.66 19.59
CA THR A 51 7.42 -0.62 18.76
C THR A 51 7.68 -0.86 17.27
N ARG A 52 6.82 -0.32 16.41
CA ARG A 52 6.98 -0.49 14.96
C ARG A 52 8.31 0.12 14.49
N GLU A 53 8.68 1.28 15.02
CA GLU A 53 9.91 1.98 14.70
C GLU A 53 11.16 1.15 15.07
N GLU A 54 11.14 0.49 16.23
CA GLU A 54 12.22 -0.40 16.64
C GLU A 54 12.34 -1.65 15.76
N ALA A 55 11.20 -2.23 15.38
CA ALA A 55 11.16 -3.39 14.50
C ALA A 55 11.63 -3.03 13.07
N GLU A 56 11.25 -1.86 12.56
CA GLU A 56 11.72 -1.33 11.28
C GLU A 56 13.24 -1.09 11.29
N ARG A 57 13.78 -0.51 12.37
CA ARG A 57 15.23 -0.33 12.52
C ARG A 57 15.97 -1.67 12.49
N LYS A 58 15.49 -2.68 13.22
CA LYS A 58 16.08 -4.02 13.22
C LYS A 58 16.04 -4.67 11.83
N ALA A 59 14.95 -4.48 11.09
CA ALA A 59 14.85 -4.98 9.73
C ALA A 59 15.84 -4.29 8.79
N GLN A 60 16.00 -2.96 8.89
CA GLN A 60 16.99 -2.23 8.08
C GLN A 60 18.42 -2.64 8.42
N GLU A 61 18.73 -2.88 9.70
CA GLU A 61 20.03 -3.42 10.14
C GLU A 61 20.27 -4.81 9.54
N ALA A 62 19.29 -5.71 9.61
CA ALA A 62 19.37 -7.04 9.02
C ALA A 62 19.53 -7.01 7.49
N GLU A 63 18.82 -6.12 6.80
CA GLU A 63 18.94 -5.93 5.35
C GLU A 63 20.35 -5.43 4.98
N ALA A 64 20.95 -4.55 5.79
CA ALA A 64 22.34 -4.12 5.61
C ALA A 64 23.36 -5.25 5.82
N GLU A 65 23.02 -6.27 6.62
CA GLU A 65 23.80 -7.49 6.80
C GLU A 65 23.58 -8.53 5.68
N GLY A 66 22.71 -8.23 4.71
CA GLY A 66 22.41 -9.10 3.57
C GLY A 66 21.31 -10.13 3.83
N LEU A 67 20.52 -9.96 4.90
CA LEU A 67 19.34 -10.77 5.16
C LEU A 67 18.13 -10.24 4.41
N TYR A 68 17.16 -11.12 4.17
CA TYR A 68 15.87 -10.78 3.59
C TYR A 68 14.92 -10.30 4.67
N THR A 69 14.16 -9.25 4.37
CA THR A 69 13.13 -8.71 5.26
C THR A 69 11.79 -8.61 4.56
N TYR A 70 10.70 -8.71 5.31
CA TYR A 70 9.34 -8.68 4.77
C TYR A 70 8.35 -8.13 5.80
N GLY A 71 7.34 -7.41 5.32
CA GLY A 71 6.23 -6.89 6.08
C GLY A 71 6.41 -5.43 6.52
N TYR A 72 7.59 -4.81 6.37
CA TYR A 72 7.79 -3.42 6.76
C TYR A 72 7.45 -2.42 5.64
N SER A 73 7.55 -2.83 4.36
CA SER A 73 7.34 -1.95 3.20
C SER A 73 6.10 -2.32 2.39
N GLU A 74 5.73 -3.59 2.43
CA GLU A 74 4.70 -4.23 1.61
C GLU A 74 3.34 -3.61 1.92
N ILE A 75 2.68 -3.07 0.88
CA ILE A 75 1.37 -2.42 0.96
C ILE A 75 1.34 -1.29 2.03
N GLY A 76 2.41 -0.49 2.09
CA GLY A 76 2.55 0.60 3.07
C GLY A 76 2.98 0.12 4.47
N GLY A 77 3.37 -1.14 4.58
CA GLY A 77 3.93 -1.74 5.78
C GLY A 77 2.90 -2.23 6.78
N THR A 78 3.30 -3.25 7.53
CA THR A 78 2.48 -4.02 8.45
C THR A 78 3.05 -3.94 9.87
N SER A 79 2.34 -4.54 10.83
CA SER A 79 2.81 -4.66 12.23
C SER A 79 3.56 -5.97 12.49
N TRP A 80 3.82 -6.77 11.46
CA TRP A 80 4.54 -8.05 11.55
C TRP A 80 5.71 -8.01 10.58
N ILE A 81 6.93 -7.99 11.10
CA ILE A 81 8.14 -7.89 10.28
C ILE A 81 8.93 -9.19 10.44
N TYR A 82 9.25 -9.79 9.30
CA TYR A 82 10.03 -11.02 9.21
C TYR A 82 11.46 -10.67 8.78
N ILE A 83 12.41 -11.45 9.30
CA ILE A 83 13.82 -11.43 8.92
C ILE A 83 14.22 -12.87 8.64
N SER A 84 14.86 -13.13 7.51
CA SER A 84 15.30 -14.47 7.11
C SER A 84 16.61 -14.42 6.32
N ASP A 85 17.35 -15.52 6.33
CA ASP A 85 18.51 -15.80 5.51
C ASP A 85 18.17 -16.23 4.07
N VAL A 86 16.89 -16.52 3.78
CA VAL A 86 16.41 -16.89 2.45
C VAL A 86 15.22 -16.03 2.02
N SER A 87 14.89 -16.09 0.73
CA SER A 87 13.83 -15.25 0.16
C SER A 87 12.43 -15.70 0.58
N PHE A 88 11.49 -14.76 0.71
CA PHE A 88 10.14 -15.06 1.19
C PHE A 88 9.23 -15.76 0.18
N SER A 89 9.56 -15.68 -1.11
CA SER A 89 8.87 -16.46 -2.14
C SER A 89 9.12 -17.95 -2.00
N GLU A 90 10.28 -18.36 -1.45
CA GLU A 90 10.56 -19.77 -1.10
C GLU A 90 9.67 -20.27 0.04
N PHE A 91 9.30 -19.40 0.97
CA PHE A 91 8.32 -19.71 2.03
C PHE A 91 6.87 -19.69 1.55
N GLY A 92 6.62 -19.34 0.29
CA GLY A 92 5.28 -19.21 -0.27
C GLY A 92 4.54 -17.93 0.11
N LEU A 93 5.25 -16.92 0.63
CA LEU A 93 4.66 -15.60 0.81
C LEU A 93 4.56 -14.87 -0.54
N PRO A 94 3.49 -14.10 -0.77
CA PRO A 94 3.34 -13.35 -2.01
C PRO A 94 4.35 -12.21 -2.09
N GLU A 95 4.91 -11.98 -3.28
CA GLU A 95 5.68 -10.77 -3.57
C GLU A 95 4.72 -9.60 -3.76
N LEU A 96 4.80 -8.60 -2.88
CA LEU A 96 3.88 -7.47 -2.84
C LEU A 96 4.63 -6.15 -3.07
N SER A 97 3.99 -5.23 -3.78
CA SER A 97 4.55 -3.89 -3.96
C SER A 97 4.41 -3.06 -2.68
N SER A 98 5.31 -2.10 -2.49
CA SER A 98 5.19 -1.10 -1.43
C SER A 98 4.10 -0.05 -1.69
N VAL A 99 3.61 0.05 -2.93
CA VAL A 99 2.57 1.00 -3.31
C VAL A 99 1.23 0.58 -2.69
N THR A 100 0.62 1.49 -1.94
CA THR A 100 -0.71 1.23 -1.38
C THR A 100 -1.80 1.44 -2.42
N HIS A 101 -2.96 0.80 -2.24
CA HIS A 101 -4.13 1.05 -3.08
C HIS A 101 -4.53 2.54 -3.10
N LYS A 102 -4.36 3.24 -1.98
CA LYS A 102 -4.66 4.67 -1.87
C LYS A 102 -3.72 5.51 -2.73
N ASP A 103 -2.44 5.19 -2.73
CA ASP A 103 -1.42 5.87 -3.54
C ASP A 103 -1.66 5.62 -5.03
N PHE A 104 -2.07 4.42 -5.40
CA PHE A 104 -2.44 4.12 -6.78
C PHE A 104 -3.63 4.99 -7.24
N GLN A 105 -4.69 5.07 -6.44
CA GLN A 105 -5.89 5.84 -6.77
C GLN A 105 -5.62 7.35 -6.83
N SER A 106 -4.90 7.91 -5.86
CA SER A 106 -4.59 9.35 -5.83
C SER A 106 -3.70 9.76 -7.00
N ASN A 107 -2.71 8.94 -7.35
CA ASN A 107 -1.85 9.16 -8.51
C ASN A 107 -2.64 9.10 -9.82
N LEU A 108 -3.54 8.12 -9.96
CA LEU A 108 -4.38 7.98 -11.14
C LEU A 108 -5.35 9.16 -11.31
N LEU A 109 -6.03 9.56 -10.22
CA LEU A 109 -6.94 10.71 -10.22
C LEU A 109 -6.22 12.00 -10.59
N THR A 110 -5.03 12.23 -10.05
CA THR A 110 -4.22 13.42 -10.35
C THR A 110 -3.81 13.46 -11.82
N ARG A 111 -3.43 12.31 -12.39
CA ARG A 111 -3.09 12.20 -13.83
C ARG A 111 -4.30 12.51 -14.71
N PHE A 112 -5.46 11.94 -14.41
CA PHE A 112 -6.68 12.23 -15.18
C PHE A 112 -7.11 13.69 -15.06
N ALA A 113 -7.02 14.28 -13.87
CA ALA A 113 -7.30 15.71 -13.68
C ALA A 113 -6.35 16.59 -14.51
N ALA A 114 -5.05 16.27 -14.51
CA ALA A 114 -4.07 17.01 -15.30
C ALA A 114 -4.35 16.92 -16.82
N VAL A 115 -4.64 15.70 -17.32
CA VAL A 115 -5.00 15.50 -18.73
C VAL A 115 -6.29 16.26 -19.07
N GLY A 116 -7.30 16.21 -18.20
CA GLY A 116 -8.55 16.93 -18.39
C GLY A 116 -8.36 18.45 -18.45
N LEU A 117 -7.56 19.02 -17.53
CA LEU A 117 -7.25 20.45 -17.51
C LEU A 117 -6.46 20.89 -18.75
N LEU A 118 -5.41 20.15 -19.12
CA LEU A 118 -4.59 20.46 -20.29
C LEU A 118 -5.39 20.33 -21.60
N GLY A 119 -6.18 19.26 -21.72
CA GLY A 119 -7.06 19.06 -22.87
C GLY A 119 -8.13 20.15 -22.98
N GLY A 120 -8.76 20.51 -21.86
CA GLY A 120 -9.73 21.60 -21.81
C GLY A 120 -9.12 22.95 -22.21
N ALA A 121 -7.95 23.29 -21.67
CA ALA A 121 -7.23 24.51 -22.03
C ALA A 121 -6.85 24.54 -23.52
N ALA A 122 -6.36 23.42 -24.07
CA ALA A 122 -6.02 23.30 -25.49
C ALA A 122 -7.25 23.51 -26.39
N LEU A 123 -8.40 22.94 -26.04
CA LEU A 123 -9.65 23.15 -26.77
C LEU A 123 -10.12 24.61 -26.73
N VAL A 124 -9.99 25.30 -25.59
CA VAL A 124 -10.29 26.73 -25.47
C VAL A 124 -9.36 27.57 -26.36
N VAL A 125 -8.06 27.25 -26.39
CA VAL A 125 -7.09 27.92 -27.26
C VAL A 125 -7.41 27.70 -28.74
N LEU A 126 -7.72 26.46 -29.13
CA LEU A 126 -8.10 26.14 -30.52
C LEU A 126 -9.40 26.84 -30.93
N LYS A 127 -10.40 26.89 -30.05
CA LYS A 127 -11.66 27.62 -30.30
C LYS A 127 -11.40 29.11 -30.47
N THR A 128 -10.68 29.73 -29.55
CA THR A 128 -10.39 31.17 -29.61
C THR A 128 -9.55 31.54 -30.84
N TYR A 129 -8.62 30.67 -31.25
CA TYR A 129 -7.86 30.84 -32.49
C TYR A 129 -8.76 30.72 -33.74
N ALA A 130 -9.64 29.71 -33.81
CA ALA A 130 -10.56 29.53 -34.92
C ALA A 130 -11.54 30.72 -35.05
N ASP A 131 -12.18 31.12 -33.95
CA ASP A 131 -13.09 32.27 -33.91
C ASP A 131 -12.37 33.54 -34.40
N ARG A 132 -11.11 33.77 -33.98
CA ARG A 132 -10.31 34.93 -34.39
C ARG A 132 -9.91 34.90 -35.88
N ARG A 133 -9.67 33.72 -36.44
CA ARG A 133 -9.39 33.55 -37.88
C ARG A 133 -10.61 33.87 -38.74
N GLU A 134 -11.80 33.47 -38.29
CA GLU A 134 -13.06 33.78 -38.97
C GLU A 134 -13.37 35.28 -38.96
N THR A 135 -13.16 35.97 -37.83
CA THR A 135 -13.34 37.44 -37.75
C THR A 135 -12.41 38.18 -38.72
N LEU A 136 -11.13 37.80 -38.79
CA LEU A 136 -10.17 38.42 -39.72
C LEU A 136 -10.53 38.14 -41.18
N SER A 137 -11.09 36.96 -41.48
CA SER A 137 -11.52 36.60 -42.83
C SER A 137 -12.78 37.37 -43.26
N ARG A 138 -13.66 37.75 -42.33
CA ARG A 138 -14.81 38.64 -42.59
C ARG A 138 -14.40 40.10 -42.78
N GLU A 139 -13.41 40.58 -42.04
CA GLU A 139 -12.91 41.95 -42.15
C GLU A 139 -12.04 42.17 -43.40
N GLY A 140 -11.22 41.18 -43.80
CA GLY A 140 -10.38 41.26 -45.01
C GLY A 140 -11.07 40.96 -46.34
N GLY A 141 -12.36 40.58 -46.33
CA GLY A 141 -13.16 40.33 -47.53
C GLY A 141 -14.05 41.51 -47.97
N GLY A 142 -13.89 42.67 -47.33
CA GLY A 142 -14.62 43.90 -47.60
C GLY A 142 -13.71 45.02 -48.11
N GLU A 143 -13.05 44.80 -49.24
CA GLU A 143 -12.47 45.83 -50.12
C GLU A 143 -12.88 45.54 -51.57
#